data_AF-A0A2U1KPY9-F1
#
_entry.id   AF-A0A2U1KPY9-F1
#
_cell.length_a   1.000
_cell.length_b   1.000
_cell.length_c   1.000
_cell.angle_alpha   90.00
_cell.angle_beta   90.00
_cell.angle_gamma   90.00
#
_symmetry.space_group_name_H-M   'P 1'
#
loop_
_entity.id
_entity.type
_entity.pdbx_description
1 polymer ?
#
loop_
_entity_poly.entity_id
_entity_poly.type
_entity_poly.pdbx_seq_one_letter_code
_entity_poly.pdbx_strand_id
1 'polypeptide(L)'
;MASISSAVATVSRAAPAQANMVAPFTGLKSNSAFPVTKKSNDFSSLPSNGGRVQCMKVWPPLGLKKYETLSYLPPLTETQLAKEVDYLLRNKWVPCLEFELEI
;
A
#
# COMPACT_ATOMS: atom_id res chain seq x y z
N MET A 1 -57.49 24.92 34.42
CA MET A 1 -56.73 23.66 34.28
C MET A 1 -56.09 23.68 32.89
N ALA A 2 -54.84 24.10 32.79
CA ALA A 2 -54.09 24.12 31.53
C ALA A 2 -52.77 23.36 31.76
N SER A 3 -52.74 22.11 31.33
CA SER A 3 -51.56 21.26 31.38
C SER A 3 -50.66 21.61 30.21
N ILE A 4 -49.49 22.18 30.49
CA ILE A 4 -48.42 22.35 29.51
C ILE A 4 -47.71 21.00 29.42
N SER A 5 -47.91 20.27 28.32
CA SER A 5 -47.14 19.05 28.03
C SER A 5 -45.75 19.43 27.55
N SER A 6 -44.72 19.11 28.32
CA SER A 6 -43.32 19.15 27.88
C SER A 6 -43.00 17.86 27.12
N ALA A 7 -42.83 17.95 25.79
CA ALA A 7 -42.31 16.86 24.99
C ALA A 7 -40.78 16.76 25.20
N VAL A 8 -40.30 15.68 25.82
CA VAL A 8 -38.88 15.32 25.86
C VAL A 8 -38.52 14.55 24.60
N ALA A 9 -37.65 15.11 23.76
CA ALA A 9 -37.08 14.39 22.63
C ALA A 9 -36.10 13.32 23.13
N THR A 10 -36.34 12.06 22.81
CA THR A 10 -35.38 10.97 23.02
C THR A 10 -34.25 11.10 22.00
N VAL A 11 -33.07 11.53 22.45
CA VAL A 11 -31.86 11.49 21.63
C VAL A 11 -31.41 10.03 21.53
N SER A 12 -31.60 9.41 20.37
CA SER A 12 -30.96 8.14 20.01
C SER A 12 -29.46 8.36 19.93
N ARG A 13 -28.74 8.09 21.02
CA ARG A 13 -27.28 8.00 21.01
C ARG A 13 -26.88 6.83 20.12
N ALA A 14 -26.16 7.11 19.05
CA ALA A 14 -25.52 6.09 18.23
C ALA A 14 -24.63 5.21 19.13
N ALA A 15 -24.83 3.89 19.07
CA ALA A 15 -23.94 2.94 19.72
C ALA A 15 -22.52 3.10 19.14
N PRO A 16 -21.46 3.00 19.96
CA PRO A 16 -20.11 3.00 19.41
C PRO A 16 -19.95 1.81 18.47
N ALA A 17 -19.44 2.08 17.26
CA ALA A 17 -19.05 1.03 16.33
C ALA A 17 -18.06 0.09 17.03
N GLN A 18 -18.39 -1.21 17.08
CA GLN A 18 -17.49 -2.20 17.64
C GLN A 18 -16.17 -2.16 16.85
N ALA A 19 -15.09 -1.82 17.54
CA ALA A 19 -13.76 -2.01 17.01
C ALA A 19 -13.60 -3.49 16.66
N ASN A 20 -13.24 -3.79 15.41
CA ASN A 20 -12.89 -5.15 15.01
C ASN A 20 -11.62 -5.55 15.76
N MET A 21 -11.79 -6.11 16.96
CA MET A 21 -10.70 -6.53 17.82
C MET A 21 -9.95 -7.66 17.11
N VAL A 22 -8.75 -7.36 16.59
CA VAL A 22 -7.84 -8.40 16.09
C VAL A 22 -7.52 -9.31 17.28
N ALA A 23 -7.81 -10.60 17.14
CA ALA A 23 -7.56 -11.59 18.18
C ALA A 23 -6.09 -11.56 18.64
N PRO A 24 -5.81 -11.77 19.94
CA PRO A 24 -4.44 -11.79 20.45
C PRO A 24 -3.63 -12.88 19.74
N PHE A 25 -2.46 -12.49 19.23
CA PHE A 25 -1.52 -13.37 18.53
C PHE A 25 -1.03 -14.49 19.45
N THR A 26 -1.62 -15.68 19.34
CA THR A 26 -1.22 -16.87 20.08
C THR A 26 -0.09 -17.61 19.37
N GLY A 27 1.10 -16.98 19.33
CA GLY A 27 2.39 -17.65 19.11
C GLY A 27 2.64 -18.26 17.72
N LEU A 28 3.74 -17.86 17.08
CA LEU A 28 4.24 -18.55 15.89
C LEU A 28 4.83 -19.91 16.31
N LYS A 29 4.18 -21.02 15.96
CA LYS A 29 4.84 -22.35 16.04
C LYS A 29 5.82 -22.46 14.88
N SER A 30 7.12 -22.43 15.19
CA SER A 30 8.21 -22.58 14.22
C SER A 30 8.24 -23.99 13.64
N ASN A 31 7.48 -24.26 12.58
CA ASN A 31 7.71 -25.46 11.76
C ASN A 31 8.68 -25.12 10.62
N SER A 32 9.98 -25.26 10.88
CA SER A 32 11.01 -25.32 9.84
C SER A 32 11.02 -26.73 9.23
N ALA A 33 10.02 -27.05 8.41
CA ALA A 33 9.99 -28.30 7.67
C ALA A 33 9.74 -28.00 6.19
N PHE A 34 10.78 -28.19 5.37
CA PHE A 34 10.60 -28.28 3.92
C PHE A 34 9.75 -29.53 3.63
N PRO A 35 8.63 -29.43 2.89
CA PRO A 35 7.73 -30.56 2.71
C PRO A 35 8.36 -31.61 1.79
N VAL A 36 9.10 -32.55 2.37
CA VAL A 36 9.50 -33.80 1.73
C VAL A 36 8.43 -34.83 2.04
N THR A 37 7.29 -34.75 1.36
CA THR A 37 6.39 -35.89 1.10
C THR A 37 5.28 -35.44 0.16
N LYS A 38 5.18 -36.07 -1.01
CA LYS A 38 4.08 -35.85 -1.95
C LYS A 38 2.82 -36.51 -1.39
N LYS A 39 1.92 -35.71 -0.80
CA LYS A 39 0.52 -36.10 -0.58
C LYS A 39 -0.37 -35.41 -1.62
N SER A 40 -1.44 -36.08 -2.02
CA SER A 40 -2.32 -35.68 -3.13
C SER A 40 -2.86 -34.26 -2.97
N ASN A 41 -2.90 -33.53 -4.09
CA ASN A 41 -3.33 -32.14 -4.23
C ASN A 41 -4.84 -31.93 -3.96
N ASP A 42 -5.32 -32.15 -2.74
CA ASP A 42 -6.63 -31.64 -2.33
C ASP A 42 -6.44 -30.43 -1.41
N PHE A 43 -6.39 -29.25 -2.01
CA PHE A 43 -6.09 -27.96 -1.36
C PHE A 43 -7.32 -27.30 -0.71
N SER A 44 -8.45 -28.00 -0.60
CA SER A 44 -9.74 -27.40 -0.23
C SER A 44 -9.82 -26.89 1.22
N SER A 45 -8.89 -27.29 2.11
CA SER A 45 -8.94 -26.84 3.52
C SER A 45 -7.56 -26.69 4.18
N LEU A 46 -6.65 -25.91 3.59
CA LEU A 46 -5.55 -25.36 4.39
C LEU A 46 -6.13 -24.33 5.37
N PRO A 47 -5.93 -24.43 6.69
CA PRO A 47 -6.25 -23.36 7.62
C PRO A 47 -5.35 -22.17 7.30
N SER A 48 -5.84 -21.24 6.49
CA SER A 48 -5.19 -19.96 6.27
C SER A 48 -5.25 -19.20 7.58
N ASN A 49 -4.14 -19.11 8.30
CA ASN A 49 -3.94 -18.02 9.26
C ASN A 49 -4.34 -16.74 8.51
N GLY A 50 -5.39 -16.04 8.95
CA GLY A 50 -6.16 -15.05 8.18
C GLY A 50 -5.40 -13.81 7.66
N GLY A 51 -4.07 -13.83 7.62
CA GLY A 51 -3.26 -12.89 6.87
C GLY A 51 -2.56 -13.62 5.74
N ARG A 52 -2.88 -13.29 4.49
CA ARG A 52 -1.99 -13.61 3.35
C ARG A 52 -0.67 -12.88 3.61
N VAL A 53 0.30 -13.55 4.22
CA VAL A 53 1.64 -13.01 4.41
C VAL A 53 2.26 -12.92 3.02
N GLN A 54 2.32 -11.71 2.45
CA GLN A 54 3.07 -11.44 1.23
C GLN A 54 4.56 -11.44 1.59
N CYS A 55 5.12 -12.61 1.83
CA CYS A 55 6.53 -12.76 2.15
C CYS A 55 7.34 -12.67 0.85
N MET A 56 7.93 -11.49 0.62
CA MET A 56 8.89 -11.15 -0.44
C MET A 56 8.23 -10.77 -1.78
N LYS A 57 8.67 -9.62 -2.32
CA LYS A 57 8.31 -9.15 -3.68
C LYS A 57 9.47 -9.44 -4.62
N VAL A 58 9.15 -9.82 -5.86
CA VAL A 58 10.12 -10.00 -6.93
C VAL A 58 10.10 -8.77 -7.82
N TRP A 59 11.29 -8.29 -8.20
CA TRP A 59 11.40 -7.15 -9.12
C TRP A 59 10.89 -7.54 -10.51
N PRO A 60 10.02 -6.73 -11.16
CA PRO A 60 9.52 -7.07 -12.49
C PRO A 60 10.64 -7.08 -13.53
N PRO A 61 10.84 -8.18 -14.29
CA PRO A 61 11.90 -8.28 -15.28
C PRO A 61 11.56 -7.61 -16.61
N LEU A 62 10.28 -7.27 -16.84
CA LEU A 62 9.76 -6.74 -18.10
C LEU A 62 8.84 -5.54 -17.85
N GLY A 63 8.68 -4.69 -18.86
CA GLY A 63 7.72 -3.56 -18.83
C GLY A 63 8.15 -2.36 -17.99
N LEU A 64 9.33 -2.37 -17.39
CA LEU A 64 9.88 -1.28 -16.58
C LEU A 64 11.28 -0.85 -17.09
N LYS A 65 11.39 -0.52 -18.38
CA LYS A 65 12.60 0.13 -18.93
C LYS A 65 12.89 1.43 -18.14
N LYS A 66 14.18 1.76 -18.03
CA LYS A 66 14.69 2.89 -17.23
C LYS A 66 15.50 3.83 -18.12
N TYR A 67 15.55 5.10 -17.71
CA TYR A 67 16.16 6.20 -18.45
C TYR A 67 17.16 6.92 -17.52
N GLU A 68 18.16 6.17 -17.06
CA GLU A 68 19.25 6.69 -16.21
C GLU A 68 18.75 7.43 -14.95
N THR A 69 19.44 8.52 -14.58
CA THR A 69 19.23 9.30 -13.36
C THR A 69 17.76 9.70 -13.19
N LEU A 70 17.24 9.54 -11.97
CA LEU A 70 15.85 9.81 -11.56
C LEU A 70 14.78 8.82 -12.07
N SER A 71 15.06 7.96 -13.05
CA SER A 71 14.03 7.08 -13.65
C SER A 71 13.51 5.93 -12.76
N TYR A 72 14.13 5.70 -11.59
CA TYR A 72 13.66 4.76 -10.58
C TYR A 72 12.68 5.37 -9.57
N LEU A 73 12.54 6.69 -9.56
CA LEU A 73 11.61 7.42 -8.71
C LEU A 73 10.20 7.44 -9.33
N PRO A 74 9.17 7.84 -8.58
CA PRO A 74 7.88 8.19 -9.18
C PRO A 74 8.03 9.31 -10.23
N PRO A 75 7.12 9.40 -11.22
CA PRO A 75 7.13 10.48 -12.19
C PRO A 75 7.15 11.84 -11.51
N LEU A 76 8.06 12.71 -11.94
CA LEU A 76 8.23 14.03 -11.35
C LEU A 76 7.01 14.90 -11.66
N THR A 77 6.53 15.62 -10.66
CA THR A 77 5.57 16.70 -10.88
C THR A 77 6.24 17.87 -11.57
N GLU A 78 5.47 18.75 -12.20
CA GLU A 78 5.99 19.99 -12.84
C GLU A 78 6.83 20.83 -11.86
N THR A 79 6.39 20.92 -10.60
CA THR A 79 7.12 21.62 -9.53
C THR A 79 8.44 20.96 -9.13
N GLN A 80 8.54 19.63 -9.23
CA GLN A 80 9.79 18.91 -8.99
C GLN A 80 10.73 19.08 -10.18
N LEU A 81 10.22 18.97 -11.40
CA LEU A 81 10.98 19.19 -12.63
C LEU A 81 11.58 20.60 -12.67
N ALA A 82 10.82 21.63 -12.28
CA ALA A 82 11.31 23.00 -12.18
C ALA A 82 12.48 23.14 -11.18
N LYS A 83 12.45 22.42 -10.05
CA LYS A 83 13.55 22.43 -9.07
C LYS A 83 14.83 21.80 -9.61
N GLU A 84 14.72 20.76 -10.45
CA GLU A 84 15.89 20.17 -11.11
C GLU A 84 16.49 21.15 -12.13
N VAL A 85 15.66 21.89 -12.86
CA VAL A 85 16.13 22.98 -13.74
C VAL A 85 16.81 24.08 -12.92
N ASP A 86 16.22 24.51 -11.80
CA ASP A 86 16.81 25.50 -10.90
C ASP A 86 18.18 25.04 -10.36
N TYR A 87 18.33 23.75 -10.07
CA TYR A 87 19.61 23.17 -9.66
C TYR A 87 20.69 23.34 -10.74
N LEU A 88 20.38 23.07 -12.01
CA LEU A 88 21.30 23.30 -13.13
C LEU A 88 21.73 24.78 -13.21
N LEU A 89 20.75 25.70 -13.12
CA LEU A 89 20.98 27.14 -13.24
C LEU A 89 21.81 27.68 -12.06
N ARG A 90 21.60 27.17 -10.85
CA ARG A 90 22.41 27.52 -9.67
C ARG A 90 23.88 27.13 -9.83
N ASN A 91 24.14 26.01 -10.49
CA ASN A 91 25.50 25.54 -10.79
C ASN A 91 26.13 26.18 -12.04
N LYS A 92 25.43 27.12 -12.69
CA LYS A 92 25.88 27.79 -13.93
C LYS A 92 26.02 26.83 -15.11
N TRP A 93 25.20 25.77 -15.13
CA TRP A 93 25.12 24.86 -16.27
C TRP A 93 24.01 25.31 -17.23
N VAL A 94 24.24 25.08 -18.53
CA VAL A 94 23.28 25.43 -19.59
C VAL A 94 22.38 24.22 -19.84
N PRO A 95 21.06 24.30 -19.58
CA PRO A 95 20.15 23.19 -19.84
C PRO A 95 19.93 22.99 -21.35
N CYS A 96 19.72 21.74 -21.76
CA CYS A 96 19.42 21.33 -23.13
C CYS A 96 18.29 20.28 -23.14
N LEU A 97 17.49 20.25 -24.21
CA LEU A 97 16.45 19.25 -24.42
C LEU A 97 16.83 18.36 -25.61
N GLU A 98 16.66 17.05 -25.43
CA GLU A 98 16.91 16.02 -26.43
C GLU A 98 15.71 15.07 -26.48
N PHE A 99 15.39 14.51 -27.64
CA PHE A 99 14.31 13.54 -27.82
C PHE A 99 14.67 12.51 -28.90
N GLU A 100 14.10 11.31 -28.79
CA GLU A 100 14.27 10.18 -29.69
C GLU A 100 12.88 9.63 -30.07
N LEU A 101 12.71 9.16 -31.31
CA LEU A 101 11.42 8.62 -31.81
C LEU A 101 11.35 7.10 -31.70
N GLU A 102 12.50 6.45 -31.53
CA GLU A 102 12.60 5.00 -31.31
C GLU A 102 12.36 4.63 -29.83
N ILE A 103 11.78 3.44 -29.59
CA ILE A 103 11.43 2.89 -28.25
C ILE A 103 12.27 1.65 -27.91
#